data_AF-A0A150VMK3-F1
#
_entry.id   AF-A0A150VMK3-F1
#
_cell.length_a   1.000
_cell.length_b   1.000
_cell.length_c   1.000
_cell.angle_alpha   90.00
_cell.angle_beta   90.00
_cell.angle_gamma   90.00
#
_symmetry.space_group_name_H-M   'P 1'
#
loop_
_entity.id
_entity.type
_entity.pdbx_description
1 polymer ?
#
loop_
_entity_poly.entity_id
_entity_poly.type
_entity_poly.pdbx_seq_one_letter_code
_entity_poly.pdbx_strand_id
1 'polypeptide(L)'
;MSLARCGRGEEAHALLLPHVADWLLAEALVEASAGLGRDEEIATLLEARTVAGRPCVRCGSSECAGRDPEPFNAVALLAAVRERQGRTDEAVEALRTYGSLVVDNRDPLAELLIRHDRVDELRAHAAGEDREEAARHLAELLEAAVTWRARSRSTGGRRSTTPGTRRP
;
A
#
# COMPACT_ATOMS: atom_id res chain seq x y z
N MET A 1 -14.79 3.69 11.44
CA MET A 1 -15.45 5.00 11.26
C MET A 1 -14.43 6.08 11.59
N SER A 2 -13.77 6.67 10.60
CA SER A 2 -12.64 7.60 10.79
C SER A 2 -13.09 9.05 10.99
N LEU A 3 -12.45 9.79 11.90
CA LEU A 3 -12.71 11.21 12.21
C LEU A 3 -12.48 12.15 11.01
N ALA A 4 -11.70 11.71 10.01
CA ALA A 4 -11.50 12.41 8.74
C ALA A 4 -12.84 12.66 8.01
N ARG A 5 -13.82 11.78 8.18
CA ARG A 5 -15.14 11.89 7.53
C ARG A 5 -16.06 12.94 8.17
N CYS A 6 -15.72 13.45 9.36
CA CYS A 6 -16.53 14.41 10.12
C CYS A 6 -16.06 15.86 9.94
N GLY A 7 -15.12 16.15 9.03
CA GLY A 7 -14.58 17.50 8.83
C GLY A 7 -13.70 18.02 9.98
N ARG A 8 -13.31 17.14 10.91
CA ARG A 8 -12.45 17.45 12.07
C ARG A 8 -11.01 16.95 11.90
N GLY A 9 -10.56 16.78 10.65
CA GLY A 9 -9.23 16.27 10.34
C GLY A 9 -8.11 17.12 10.96
N GLU A 10 -8.26 18.45 10.95
CA GLU A 10 -7.30 19.40 11.54
C GLU A 10 -7.14 19.23 13.06
N GLU A 11 -8.25 19.04 13.78
CA GLU A 11 -8.24 18.85 15.22
C GLU A 11 -7.67 17.47 15.60
N ALA A 12 -8.03 16.43 14.84
CA ALA A 12 -7.44 15.11 14.99
C ALA A 12 -5.94 15.13 14.72
N HIS A 13 -5.50 15.84 13.68
CA HIS A 13 -4.08 16.01 13.37
C HIS A 13 -3.32 16.68 14.51
N ALA A 14 -3.81 17.81 15.04
CA ALA A 14 -3.17 18.51 16.15
C ALA A 14 -3.07 17.65 17.43
N LEU A 15 -4.08 16.82 17.69
CA LEU A 15 -4.11 15.93 18.86
C LEU A 15 -3.17 14.72 18.70
N LEU A 16 -3.03 14.19 17.49
CA LEU A 16 -2.25 12.98 17.21
C LEU A 16 -0.76 13.27 16.95
N LEU A 17 -0.41 14.47 16.47
CA LEU A 17 0.95 14.85 16.12
C LEU A 17 1.99 14.58 17.22
N PRO A 18 1.75 14.91 18.52
CA PRO A 18 2.70 14.64 19.59
C PRO A 18 2.94 13.14 19.85
N HIS A 19 2.03 12.29 19.39
CA HIS A 19 2.03 10.85 19.63
C HIS A 19 2.40 10.05 18.39
N VAL A 20 2.98 10.69 17.37
CA VAL A 20 3.37 10.01 16.13
C VAL A 20 4.28 8.81 16.39
N ALA A 21 5.08 8.81 17.47
CA ALA A 21 5.92 7.66 17.85
C ALA A 21 5.12 6.36 18.09
N ASP A 22 3.86 6.45 18.53
CA ASP A 22 2.99 5.30 18.68
C ASP A 22 2.46 4.82 17.32
N TRP A 23 2.57 3.52 17.05
CA TRP A 23 2.28 2.96 15.74
C TRP A 23 0.80 3.08 15.35
N LEU A 24 -0.10 2.93 16.32
CA LEU A 24 -1.55 2.97 16.09
C LEU A 24 -1.98 4.42 15.87
N LEU A 25 -1.39 5.35 16.63
CA LEU A 25 -1.68 6.78 16.50
C LEU A 25 -1.07 7.38 15.23
N ALA A 26 0.06 6.85 14.75
CA ALA A 26 0.62 7.22 13.46
C ALA A 26 -0.28 6.85 12.27
N GLU A 27 -0.91 5.68 12.30
CA GLU A 27 -1.88 5.27 11.27
C GLU A 27 -3.10 6.20 11.29
N ALA A 28 -3.65 6.47 12.47
CA ALA A 28 -4.75 7.42 12.62
C ALA A 28 -4.39 8.84 12.16
N LEU A 29 -3.15 9.28 12.38
CA LEU A 29 -2.64 10.58 11.92
C LEU A 29 -2.59 10.65 10.39
N VAL A 30 -2.09 9.59 9.74
CA VAL A 30 -2.01 9.48 8.28
C VAL A 30 -3.39 9.44 7.62
N GLU A 31 -4.36 8.79 8.26
CA GLU A 31 -5.77 8.85 7.82
C GLU A 31 -6.35 10.25 8.01
N ALA A 32 -6.11 10.88 9.16
CA ALA A 32 -6.62 12.22 9.47
C ALA A 32 -6.03 13.30 8.55
N SER A 33 -4.81 13.11 8.05
CA SER A 33 -4.16 14.04 7.12
C SER A 33 -4.70 13.93 5.69
N ALA A 34 -5.43 12.86 5.35
CA ALA A 34 -5.94 12.63 4.01
C ALA A 34 -6.88 13.77 3.58
N GLY A 35 -6.53 14.45 2.49
CA GLY A 35 -7.30 15.58 1.96
C GLY A 35 -7.06 16.93 2.65
N LEU A 36 -6.15 17.01 3.64
CA LEU A 36 -5.75 18.27 4.28
C LEU A 36 -4.55 18.97 3.61
N GLY A 37 -3.93 18.34 2.60
CA GLY A 37 -2.71 18.86 1.98
C GLY A 37 -1.46 18.80 2.87
N ARG A 38 -1.52 18.03 3.96
CA ARG A 38 -0.43 17.85 4.96
C ARG A 38 0.47 16.65 4.65
N ASP A 39 0.29 16.01 3.49
CA ASP A 39 0.97 14.75 3.19
C ASP A 39 2.50 14.90 3.16
N GLU A 40 3.06 16.06 2.75
CA GLU A 40 4.52 16.26 2.78
C GLU A 40 5.08 16.45 4.20
N GLU A 41 4.32 17.10 5.09
CA GLU A 41 4.68 17.22 6.50
C GLU A 41 4.73 15.84 7.15
N ILE A 42 3.69 15.03 6.91
CA ILE A 42 3.61 13.66 7.41
C ILE A 42 4.73 12.79 6.81
N ALA A 43 5.00 12.91 5.51
CA ALA A 43 6.10 12.19 4.87
C ALA A 43 7.45 12.54 5.52
N THR A 44 7.72 13.83 5.77
CA THR A 44 8.96 14.28 6.43
C THR A 44 9.10 13.69 7.83
N LEU A 45 8.00 13.66 8.61
CA LEU A 45 8.00 13.08 9.95
C LEU A 45 8.25 11.56 9.93
N LEU A 46 7.65 10.85 8.98
CA LEU A 46 7.82 9.41 8.81
C LEU A 46 9.22 9.06 8.29
N GLU A 47 9.74 9.81 7.31
CA GLU A 47 11.11 9.66 6.80
C GLU A 47 12.15 9.85 7.90
N ALA A 48 11.96 10.86 8.74
CA ALA A 48 12.85 11.08 9.86
C ALA A 48 12.95 9.83 10.75
N ARG A 49 11.88 9.03 10.86
CA ARG A 49 11.83 7.79 11.66
C ARG A 49 12.42 6.58 10.95
N THR A 50 12.49 6.58 9.62
CA THR A 50 13.09 5.48 8.85
C THR A 50 14.61 5.60 8.72
N VAL A 51 15.21 6.72 9.13
CA VAL A 51 16.67 6.90 9.15
C VAL A 51 17.33 5.93 10.14
N ALA A 52 18.26 5.12 9.62
CA ALA A 52 19.05 4.18 10.41
C ALA A 52 19.92 4.89 11.46
N GLY A 53 20.14 4.26 12.62
CA GLY A 53 21.04 4.75 13.66
C GLY A 53 20.41 5.74 14.66
N ARG A 54 19.07 5.83 14.73
CA ARG A 54 18.40 6.58 15.79
C ARG A 54 18.75 6.03 17.18
N PRO A 55 19.02 6.90 18.17
CA PRO A 55 19.11 6.48 19.56
C PRO A 55 17.78 5.85 19.97
N CYS A 56 17.84 4.74 20.70
CA CYS A 56 16.64 4.10 21.23
C CYS A 56 15.82 5.08 22.07
N VAL A 57 14.52 5.17 21.80
CA VAL A 57 13.60 6.10 22.50
C VAL A 57 13.50 5.77 23.99
N ARG A 58 13.69 4.50 24.36
CA ARG A 58 13.65 4.04 25.76
C ARG A 58 14.94 4.29 26.53
N CYS A 59 16.10 4.05 25.91
CA CYS A 59 17.39 3.98 26.60
C CYS A 59 18.36 5.13 26.22
N GLY A 60 18.11 5.87 25.14
CA GLY A 60 18.97 6.94 24.62
C GLY A 60 20.30 6.47 24.00
N SER A 61 20.62 5.17 24.05
CA SER A 61 21.85 4.61 23.49
C SER A 61 21.70 4.24 22.02
N SER A 62 22.78 4.45 21.26
CA SER A 62 22.95 3.97 19.89
C SER A 62 23.25 2.47 19.83
N GLU A 63 23.64 1.83 20.93
CA GLU A 63 23.85 0.36 21.00
C GLU A 63 22.52 -0.41 21.03
N CYS A 64 21.46 0.27 21.48
CA CYS A 64 20.08 -0.18 21.37
C CYS A 64 19.49 0.12 19.97
N ALA A 65 20.18 0.89 19.11
CA ALA A 65 19.67 1.26 17.78
C ALA A 65 19.51 0.00 16.93
N GLY A 66 18.27 -0.34 16.59
CA GLY A 66 17.93 -1.57 15.89
C GLY A 66 17.41 -2.72 16.76
N ARG A 67 17.31 -2.56 18.10
CA ARG A 67 16.58 -3.51 18.98
C ARG A 67 15.17 -3.04 19.35
N ASP A 68 14.89 -1.75 19.24
CA ASP A 68 13.52 -1.29 19.14
C ASP A 68 13.09 -1.44 17.68
N PRO A 69 12.09 -2.27 17.37
CA PRO A 69 11.45 -2.24 16.07
C PRO A 69 10.68 -0.92 15.99
N GLU A 70 11.34 0.20 15.73
CA GLU A 70 10.63 1.38 15.23
C GLU A 70 10.51 1.29 13.72
N PRO A 71 9.27 1.38 13.21
CA PRO A 71 8.55 0.13 12.99
C PRO A 71 8.24 -0.05 11.50
N PHE A 72 8.04 -1.29 11.08
CA PHE A 72 7.53 -1.64 9.75
C PHE A 72 6.35 -0.75 9.29
N ASN A 73 5.52 -0.31 10.23
CA ASN A 73 4.43 0.62 9.95
C ASN A 73 4.93 1.99 9.44
N ALA A 74 6.08 2.52 9.87
CA ALA A 74 6.54 3.85 9.43
C ALA A 74 6.89 3.85 7.94
N VAL A 75 7.51 2.77 7.45
CA VAL A 75 7.77 2.61 6.01
C VAL A 75 6.47 2.36 5.25
N ALA A 76 5.58 1.51 5.77
CA ALA A 76 4.27 1.26 5.14
C ALA A 76 3.39 2.53 5.07
N LEU A 77 3.38 3.32 6.15
CA LEU A 77 2.68 4.59 6.23
C LEU A 77 3.31 5.64 5.32
N LEU A 78 4.65 5.71 5.25
CA LEU A 78 5.35 6.59 4.32
C LEU A 78 5.00 6.23 2.87
N ALA A 79 5.01 4.93 2.55
CA ALA A 79 4.61 4.44 1.23
C ALA A 79 3.15 4.79 0.91
N ALA A 80 2.23 4.64 1.85
CA ALA A 80 0.83 5.04 1.69
C ALA A 80 0.67 6.56 1.45
N VAL A 81 1.46 7.38 2.15
CA VAL A 81 1.46 8.84 1.96
C VAL A 81 2.02 9.19 0.56
N ARG A 82 3.16 8.60 0.17
CA ARG A 82 3.78 8.79 -1.14
C ARG A 82 2.86 8.34 -2.28
N GLU A 83 2.15 7.23 -2.12
CA GLU A 83 1.13 6.77 -3.06
C GLU A 83 0.02 7.82 -3.24
N ARG A 84 -0.52 8.39 -2.16
CA ARG A 84 -1.55 9.46 -2.25
C ARG A 84 -1.05 10.71 -2.97
N GLN A 85 0.23 11.01 -2.83
CA GLN A 85 0.88 12.11 -3.54
C GLN A 85 1.11 11.81 -5.04
N GLY A 86 0.76 10.61 -5.52
CA GLY A 86 1.05 10.15 -6.87
C GLY A 86 2.49 9.70 -7.09
N ARG A 87 3.29 9.59 -6.01
CA ARG A 87 4.69 9.14 -6.03
C ARG A 87 4.78 7.62 -5.82
N THR A 88 4.03 6.87 -6.63
CA THR A 88 3.89 5.40 -6.50
C THR A 88 5.22 4.66 -6.62
N ASP A 89 6.12 5.09 -7.51
CA ASP A 89 7.42 4.42 -7.69
C ASP A 89 8.29 4.53 -6.43
N GLU A 90 8.27 5.68 -5.77
CA GLU A 90 9.00 5.88 -4.52
C GLU A 90 8.42 5.08 -3.37
N ALA A 91 7.09 4.94 -3.33
CA ALA A 91 6.41 4.07 -2.37
C ALA A 91 6.84 2.60 -2.56
N VAL A 92 6.92 2.13 -3.81
CA VAL A 92 7.39 0.78 -4.15
C VAL A 92 8.86 0.58 -3.76
N GLU A 93 9.73 1.55 -4.07
CA GLU A 93 11.16 1.47 -3.74
C GLU A 93 11.40 1.45 -2.22
N ALA A 94 10.67 2.28 -1.46
CA ALA A 94 10.75 2.30 -0.01
C ALA A 94 10.39 0.94 0.61
N LEU A 95 9.29 0.33 0.17
CA LEU A 95 8.84 -0.99 0.64
C LEU A 95 9.80 -2.12 0.25
N ARG A 96 10.43 -2.03 -0.93
CA ARG A 96 11.45 -2.99 -1.36
C ARG A 96 12.71 -2.92 -0.49
N THR A 97 13.20 -1.70 -0.25
CA THR A 97 14.47 -1.44 0.44
C THR A 97 14.41 -1.88 1.91
N TYR A 98 13.27 -1.69 2.56
CA TYR A 98 13.12 -2.08 3.97
C TYR A 98 13.04 -3.60 4.18
N GLY A 99 12.76 -4.36 3.11
CA GLY A 99 12.42 -5.78 3.20
C GLY A 99 10.99 -5.93 3.70
N SER A 100 10.09 -6.37 2.82
CA SER A 100 8.70 -6.65 3.20
C SER A 100 8.70 -7.78 4.24
N LEU A 101 8.59 -7.40 5.52
CA LEU A 101 8.27 -8.30 6.61
C LEU A 101 6.75 -8.40 6.63
N VAL A 102 6.21 -9.56 6.32
CA VAL A 102 4.77 -9.80 6.40
C VAL A 102 4.39 -9.74 7.88
N VAL A 103 3.68 -8.68 8.28
CA VAL A 103 3.11 -8.54 9.62
C VAL A 103 1.60 -8.77 9.51
N ASP A 104 1.05 -9.66 10.33
CA ASP A 104 -0.37 -10.04 10.32
C ASP A 104 -0.90 -10.48 8.93
N ASN A 105 -0.08 -11.20 8.16
CA ASN A 105 -0.40 -11.64 6.78
C ASN A 105 -0.70 -10.48 5.82
N ARG A 106 -0.16 -9.28 6.08
CA ARG A 106 -0.24 -8.15 5.15
C ARG A 106 1.12 -7.90 4.52
N ASP A 107 1.16 -8.02 3.19
CA ASP A 107 2.30 -7.62 2.38
C ASP A 107 1.99 -6.29 1.68
N PRO A 108 2.38 -5.14 2.27
CA PRO A 108 2.04 -3.82 1.74
C PRO A 108 2.61 -3.59 0.35
N LEU A 109 3.71 -4.26 -0.01
CA LEU A 109 4.26 -4.18 -1.36
C LEU A 109 3.34 -4.91 -2.35
N ALA A 110 2.89 -6.12 -2.03
CA ALA A 110 1.96 -6.85 -2.88
C ALA A 110 0.64 -6.11 -3.08
N GLU A 111 0.05 -5.57 -1.99
CA GLU A 111 -1.19 -4.79 -2.05
C GLU A 111 -1.04 -3.52 -2.91
N LEU A 112 0.08 -2.81 -2.79
CA LEU A 112 0.38 -1.62 -3.60
C LEU A 112 0.52 -1.99 -5.09
N LEU A 113 1.24 -3.07 -5.41
CA LEU A 113 1.43 -3.54 -6.78
C LEU A 113 0.11 -3.95 -7.43
N ILE A 114 -0.79 -4.60 -6.69
CA ILE A 114 -2.13 -4.96 -7.17
C ILE A 114 -2.96 -3.71 -7.48
N ARG A 115 -3.01 -2.73 -6.56
CA ARG A 115 -3.80 -1.51 -6.75
C ARG A 115 -3.37 -0.70 -7.98
N HIS A 116 -2.11 -0.80 -8.36
CA HIS A 116 -1.55 -0.12 -9.53
C HIS A 116 -1.39 -1.02 -10.77
N ASP A 117 -1.96 -2.23 -10.78
CA ASP A 117 -1.91 -3.19 -11.90
C ASP A 117 -0.48 -3.55 -12.35
N ARG A 118 0.49 -3.54 -11.42
CA ARG A 118 1.91 -3.82 -11.67
C ARG A 118 2.20 -5.32 -11.55
N VAL A 119 1.49 -6.13 -12.33
CA VAL A 119 1.49 -7.60 -12.20
C VAL A 119 2.86 -8.24 -12.40
N ASP A 120 3.69 -7.72 -13.31
CA ASP A 120 5.02 -8.28 -13.56
C ASP A 120 5.97 -8.09 -12.38
N GLU A 121 5.85 -6.97 -11.68
CA GLU A 121 6.61 -6.71 -10.46
C GLU A 121 6.08 -7.51 -9.28
N LEU A 122 4.78 -7.78 -9.21
CA LEU A 122 4.19 -8.70 -8.23
C LEU A 122 4.71 -10.12 -8.45
N ARG A 123 4.85 -10.58 -9.70
CA ARG A 123 5.46 -11.87 -10.03
C ARG A 123 6.92 -11.95 -9.57
N ALA A 124 7.70 -10.91 -9.84
CA ALA A 124 9.09 -10.86 -9.42
C ALA A 124 9.21 -10.89 -7.88
N HIS A 125 8.33 -10.17 -7.19
CA HIS A 125 8.26 -10.16 -5.72
C HIS A 125 7.86 -11.52 -5.14
N ALA A 126 6.83 -12.16 -5.70
CA ALA A 126 6.35 -13.48 -5.26
C ALA A 126 7.33 -14.63 -5.52
N ALA A 127 8.32 -14.44 -6.40
CA ALA A 127 9.35 -15.44 -6.70
C ALA A 127 10.49 -15.50 -5.67
N GLY A 128 10.50 -14.60 -4.67
CA GLY A 128 11.48 -14.61 -3.57
C GLY A 128 11.17 -15.66 -2.50
N GLU A 129 12.16 -15.93 -1.63
CA GLU A 129 12.00 -16.80 -0.46
C GLU A 129 11.08 -16.13 0.60
N ASP A 130 10.28 -16.94 1.31
CA ASP A 130 9.32 -16.51 2.34
C ASP A 130 8.30 -15.45 1.87
N ARG A 131 7.74 -15.66 0.67
CA ARG A 131 6.79 -14.76 -0.01
C ARG A 131 5.42 -15.40 -0.24
N GLU A 132 4.95 -16.27 0.66
CA GLU A 132 3.69 -17.00 0.48
C GLU A 132 2.49 -16.07 0.28
N GLU A 133 2.50 -14.92 0.95
CA GLU A 133 1.43 -13.93 0.88
C GLU A 133 1.39 -13.22 -0.49
N ALA A 134 2.54 -12.81 -1.02
CA ALA A 134 2.63 -12.27 -2.38
C ALA A 134 2.21 -13.30 -3.45
N ALA A 135 2.58 -14.57 -3.25
CA ALA A 135 2.16 -15.66 -4.13
C ALA A 135 0.64 -15.91 -4.07
N ARG A 136 0.02 -15.84 -2.89
CA ARG A 136 -1.43 -15.93 -2.70
C ARG A 136 -2.16 -14.82 -3.46
N HIS A 137 -1.73 -13.58 -3.27
CA HIS A 137 -2.27 -12.43 -3.98
C HIS A 137 -2.15 -12.54 -5.51
N LEU A 138 -1.02 -13.04 -6.01
CA LEU A 138 -0.85 -13.28 -7.44
C LEU A 138 -1.82 -14.36 -7.96
N ALA A 139 -2.02 -15.44 -7.22
CA ALA A 139 -2.96 -16.50 -7.59
C ALA A 139 -4.39 -15.97 -7.68
N GLU A 140 -4.86 -15.23 -6.67
CA GLU A 140 -6.20 -14.62 -6.63
C GLU A 140 -6.43 -13.68 -7.83
N LEU A 141 -5.43 -12.86 -8.18
CA LEU A 141 -5.50 -11.94 -9.32
C LEU A 141 -5.57 -12.70 -10.66
N LEU A 142 -4.80 -13.78 -10.82
CA LEU A 142 -4.83 -14.61 -12.02
C LEU A 142 -6.16 -15.35 -12.19
N GLU A 143 -6.73 -15.88 -11.11
CA GLU A 143 -8.06 -16.52 -11.13
C GLU A 143 -9.14 -15.54 -11.54
N ALA A 144 -9.15 -14.33 -10.97
CA ALA A 144 -10.08 -13.27 -11.34
C ALA A 144 -9.93 -12.91 -12.84
N ALA A 145 -8.71 -12.77 -13.35
CA ALA A 145 -8.47 -12.46 -14.77
C ALA A 145 -8.97 -13.57 -15.71
N VAL A 146 -8.81 -14.85 -15.34
CA VAL A 146 -9.32 -15.99 -16.11
C VAL A 146 -10.84 -15.97 -16.18
N THR A 147 -11.53 -15.66 -15.08
CA THR A 147 -13.00 -15.60 -15.05
C THR A 147 -13.57 -14.44 -15.88
N TRP A 148 -12.93 -13.26 -15.86
CA TRP A 148 -13.29 -12.13 -16.73
C TRP A 148 -13.06 -12.43 -18.21
N ARG A 149 -11.96 -13.12 -18.57
CA ARG A 149 -11.68 -13.54 -19.96
C ARG A 149 -12.67 -14.60 -20.45
N ALA A 150 -13.09 -15.52 -19.59
CA ALA A 150 -14.12 -16.50 -19.93
C ALA A 150 -15.49 -15.82 -20.17
N ARG A 151 -15.85 -14.83 -19.35
CA ARG A 151 -17.12 -14.09 -19.43
C ARG A 151 -17.20 -13.11 -20.62
N SER A 152 -16.08 -12.49 -21.00
CA SER A 152 -16.01 -11.59 -22.17
C SER A 152 -16.00 -12.35 -23.51
N ARG A 153 -15.54 -13.61 -23.53
CA ARG A 153 -15.64 -14.47 -24.73
C ARG A 153 -17.06 -15.01 -24.97
N SER A 154 -17.84 -15.24 -23.91
CA SER A 154 -19.21 -15.75 -24.06
C SER A 154 -20.22 -14.68 -24.53
N THR A 155 -19.93 -13.39 -24.37
CA THR A 155 -20.78 -12.28 -24.84
C THR A 155 -20.50 -11.82 -26.28
N GLY A 156 -19.38 -12.21 -26.89
CA GLY A 156 -19.02 -11.89 -28.29
C GLY A 156 -19.60 -12.83 -29.36
N GLY A 157 -20.38 -13.83 -28.97
CA GLY A 157 -20.87 -14.92 -29.83
C GLY A 157 -22.30 -14.77 -30.34
N ARG A 158 -22.72 -13.59 -30.82
CA ARG A 158 -23.93 -13.46 -31.65
C ARG A 158 -23.64 -12.57 -32.87
N ARG A 159 -22.94 -13.14 -33.85
CA ARG A 159 -22.95 -12.59 -35.22
C ARG A 159 -24.27 -13.01 -35.87
N SER A 160 -25.10 -12.01 -36.09
CA SER A 160 -26.34 -12.07 -36.87
C SER A 160 -26.06 -12.61 -38.27
N THR A 161 -26.50 -13.83 -38.53
CA THR A 161 -26.67 -14.32 -39.91
C THR A 161 -27.93 -13.69 -40.48
N THR A 162 -27.76 -12.59 -41.22
CA THR A 162 -28.84 -11.96 -41.97
C THR A 162 -29.25 -12.89 -43.14
N PRO A 163 -30.53 -13.22 -43.33
CA PRO A 163 -30.96 -14.01 -44.49
C PRO A 163 -30.97 -13.13 -45.74
N GLY A 164 -30.28 -13.58 -46.79
CA GLY A 164 -30.24 -12.92 -48.10
C GLY A 164 -31.63 -12.76 -48.70
N THR A 165 -31.93 -11.53 -49.09
CA THR A 165 -33.17 -11.09 -49.72
C THR A 165 -33.32 -11.62 -51.15
N ARG A 166 -34.59 -11.92 -51.47
CA ARG A 166 -35.13 -12.29 -52.79
C ARG A 166 -34.64 -11.36 -53.91
N ARG A 167 -34.38 -11.96 -55.08
CA ARG A 167 -34.32 -11.27 -56.38
C ARG A 167 -35.69 -11.37 -57.09
N PRO A 168 -36.00 -10.41 -57.98
CA PRO A 168 -37.34 -10.20 -58.55
C PRO A 168 -37.75 -11.25 -59.57
#